data_AF-A0A3C1X4Q6-F1
#
_entry.id   AF-A0A3C1X4Q6-F1
#
_cell.length_a   1.000
_cell.length_b   1.000
_cell.length_c   1.000
_cell.angle_alpha   90.00
_cell.angle_beta   90.00
_cell.angle_gamma   90.00
#
_symmetry.space_group_name_H-M   'P 1'
#
loop_
_entity.id
_entity.type
_entity.pdbx_description
1 polymer ?
#
loop_
_entity_poly.entity_id
_entity_poly.type
_entity_poly.pdbx_seq_one_letter_code
_entity_poly.pdbx_strand_id
1 'polypeptide(L)'
;ESQTGALLAWFETELGLGLNAERIQSLSVAQVRTEILQGIDQVFRPELRHTERSILLEFLDTAWKEHLYFMGHLRQGIGFVGYAQQDPRTEYKREGRRAFLSMWERIAEQVTQTVFRVEHESPDFVSSLWRITATEHDVAPPADNRIDELQTNAPEAGEEGRTVKPIVNAGPRIGRNDDCPCGSGKKYKKCCGR
;
A
#
# COMPACT_ATOMS: atom_id res chain seq x y z
N GLU A 1 24.98 9.66 -50.46
CA GLU A 1 25.71 8.67 -49.64
C GLU A 1 26.36 9.24 -48.37
N SER A 2 26.77 10.52 -48.29
CA SER A 2 27.48 11.01 -47.09
C SER A 2 26.64 11.12 -45.82
N GLN A 3 25.38 11.55 -45.91
CA GLN A 3 24.54 11.75 -44.72
C GLN A 3 24.07 10.44 -44.10
N THR A 4 23.73 9.42 -44.90
CA THR A 4 23.38 8.09 -44.40
C THR A 4 24.56 7.43 -43.69
N GLY A 5 25.76 7.48 -44.26
CA GLY A 5 26.96 6.96 -43.60
C GLY A 5 27.28 7.67 -42.29
N ALA A 6 27.15 9.01 -42.26
CA ALA A 6 27.33 9.79 -41.03
C ALA A 6 26.29 9.46 -39.96
N LEU A 7 25.04 9.19 -40.34
CA LEU A 7 23.97 8.80 -39.42
C LEU A 7 24.22 7.42 -38.80
N LEU A 8 24.69 6.45 -39.60
CA LEU A 8 25.05 5.12 -39.09
C LEU A 8 26.26 5.18 -38.15
N ALA A 9 27.27 5.97 -38.50
CA ALA A 9 28.42 6.18 -37.63
C ALA A 9 28.00 6.83 -36.29
N TRP A 10 27.09 7.80 -36.33
CA TRP A 10 26.55 8.45 -35.13
C TRP A 10 25.76 7.47 -34.25
N PHE A 11 24.93 6.58 -34.84
CA PHE A 11 24.24 5.52 -34.10
C PHE A 11 25.22 4.58 -33.38
N GLU A 12 26.35 4.27 -34.01
CA GLU A 12 27.36 3.39 -33.41
C GLU A 12 28.14 4.10 -32.29
N THR A 13 28.50 5.38 -32.48
CA THR A 13 29.30 6.13 -31.50
C THR A 13 28.52 6.61 -30.29
N GLU A 14 27.31 7.16 -30.49
CA GLU A 14 26.52 7.75 -29.40
C GLU A 14 25.55 6.75 -28.78
N LEU A 15 25.02 5.81 -29.57
CA LEU A 15 23.99 4.87 -29.12
C LEU A 15 24.49 3.44 -28.92
N GLY A 16 25.73 3.13 -29.33
CA GLY A 16 26.29 1.77 -29.28
C GLY A 16 25.52 0.76 -30.15
N LEU A 17 24.69 1.24 -31.08
CA LEU A 17 23.87 0.40 -31.95
C LEU A 17 24.66 0.05 -33.21
N GLY A 18 25.02 -1.23 -33.37
CA GLY A 18 25.66 -1.77 -34.59
C GLY A 18 24.70 -1.90 -35.78
N LEU A 19 23.98 -0.80 -36.09
CA LEU A 19 23.08 -0.71 -37.24
C LEU A 19 23.92 -0.50 -38.50
N ASN A 20 24.29 -1.60 -39.15
CA ASN A 20 24.97 -1.56 -40.45
C ASN A 20 23.96 -1.52 -41.60
N ALA A 21 24.40 -1.01 -42.77
CA ALA A 21 23.55 -0.89 -43.96
C ALA A 21 22.91 -2.24 -44.38
N GLU A 22 23.65 -3.34 -44.26
CA GLU A 22 23.15 -4.70 -44.53
C GLU A 22 22.04 -5.13 -43.56
N ARG A 23 22.18 -4.78 -42.29
CA ARG A 23 21.22 -5.12 -41.23
C ARG A 23 19.93 -4.33 -41.39
N ILE A 24 20.01 -3.05 -41.75
CA ILE A 24 18.84 -2.23 -42.06
C ILE A 24 18.08 -2.77 -43.27
N GLN A 25 18.76 -3.27 -44.29
CA GLN A 25 18.12 -3.89 -45.46
C GLN A 25 17.39 -5.20 -45.14
N SER A 26 17.86 -5.94 -44.13
CA SER A 26 17.23 -7.18 -43.68
C SER A 26 15.97 -6.98 -42.82
N LEU A 27 15.75 -5.76 -42.32
CA LEU A 27 14.68 -5.43 -41.38
C LEU A 27 13.59 -4.59 -42.05
N SER A 28 12.35 -4.75 -41.58
CA SER A 28 11.27 -3.84 -41.97
C SER A 28 11.48 -2.46 -41.34
N VAL A 29 10.95 -1.42 -41.98
CA VAL A 29 11.02 -0.04 -41.49
C VAL A 29 10.47 0.09 -40.06
N ALA A 30 9.43 -0.67 -39.71
CA ALA A 30 8.87 -0.70 -38.35
C ALA A 30 9.85 -1.28 -37.33
N GLN A 31 10.57 -2.34 -37.68
CA GLN A 31 11.56 -2.97 -36.80
C GLN A 31 12.78 -2.05 -36.60
N VAL A 32 13.29 -1.44 -37.67
CA VAL A 32 14.40 -0.48 -37.58
C VAL A 32 14.03 0.71 -36.70
N ARG A 33 12.83 1.27 -36.87
CA ARG A 33 12.32 2.36 -36.03
C ARG A 33 12.26 1.93 -34.55
N THR A 34 11.80 0.71 -34.29
CA THR A 34 11.66 0.20 -32.92
C THR A 34 13.03 0.01 -32.25
N GLU A 35 14.02 -0.56 -32.95
CA GLU A 35 15.37 -0.70 -32.39
C GLU A 35 16.03 0.65 -32.12
N ILE A 36 15.89 1.64 -33.01
CA ILE A 36 16.44 2.98 -32.81
C ILE A 36 15.83 3.64 -31.57
N LEU A 37 14.50 3.64 -31.46
CA LEU A 37 13.80 4.21 -30.30
C LEU A 37 14.21 3.51 -29.00
N GLN A 38 14.31 2.18 -29.03
CA GLN A 38 14.74 1.42 -27.86
C GLN A 38 16.19 1.71 -27.45
N GLY A 39 17.11 1.88 -28.42
CA GLY A 39 18.50 2.23 -28.11
C GLY A 39 18.63 3.65 -27.57
N ILE A 40 17.88 4.60 -28.12
CA ILE A 40 17.78 5.97 -27.58
C ILE A 40 17.30 5.93 -26.12
N ASP A 41 16.21 5.19 -25.84
CA ASP A 41 15.74 5.03 -24.47
C ASP A 41 16.78 4.36 -23.55
N GLN A 42 17.53 3.38 -24.06
CA GLN A 42 18.54 2.68 -23.25
C GLN A 42 19.72 3.58 -22.87
N VAL A 43 20.15 4.46 -23.78
CA VAL A 43 21.30 5.34 -23.53
C VAL A 43 20.89 6.58 -22.76
N PHE A 44 19.77 7.20 -23.12
CA PHE A 44 19.34 8.46 -22.53
C PHE A 44 18.40 8.30 -21.32
N ARG A 45 17.84 7.11 -21.09
CA ARG A 45 16.90 6.79 -20.00
C ARG A 45 17.08 5.39 -19.37
N PRO A 46 18.32 4.90 -19.09
CA PRO A 46 18.52 3.56 -18.51
C PRO A 46 17.92 3.40 -17.09
N GLU A 47 18.03 4.45 -16.28
CA GLU A 47 17.47 4.51 -14.92
C GLU A 47 15.93 4.50 -14.94
N LEU A 48 15.33 5.09 -15.97
CA LEU A 48 13.89 5.19 -16.10
C LEU A 48 13.27 3.79 -16.22
N ARG A 49 13.87 2.86 -16.99
CA ARG A 49 13.31 1.51 -17.18
C ARG A 49 13.31 0.65 -15.93
N HIS A 50 14.41 0.67 -15.17
CA HIS A 50 14.51 -0.10 -13.92
C HIS A 50 13.61 0.51 -12.85
N THR A 51 13.58 1.84 -12.77
CA THR A 51 12.76 2.58 -11.81
C THR A 51 11.27 2.43 -12.15
N GLU A 52 10.87 2.55 -13.42
CA GLU A 52 9.50 2.30 -13.92
C GLU A 52 9.02 0.91 -13.56
N ARG A 53 9.85 -0.11 -13.81
CA ARG A 53 9.51 -1.50 -13.49
C ARG A 53 9.30 -1.66 -12.00
N SER A 54 10.20 -1.14 -11.18
CA SER A 54 10.07 -1.20 -9.72
C SER A 54 8.80 -0.48 -9.26
N ILE A 55 8.55 0.74 -9.77
CA ILE A 55 7.40 1.58 -9.40
C ILE A 55 6.10 0.84 -9.73
N LEU A 56 6.02 0.29 -10.95
CA LEU A 56 4.87 -0.46 -11.40
C LEU A 56 4.62 -1.67 -10.51
N LEU A 57 5.66 -2.45 -10.19
CA LEU A 57 5.53 -3.63 -9.34
C LEU A 57 5.06 -3.29 -7.93
N GLU A 58 5.58 -2.22 -7.33
CA GLU A 58 5.21 -1.77 -5.98
C GLU A 58 3.74 -1.30 -5.92
N PHE A 59 3.32 -0.46 -6.86
CA PHE A 59 1.92 0.00 -6.93
C PHE A 59 0.97 -1.15 -7.23
N LEU A 60 1.34 -2.06 -8.13
CA LEU A 60 0.55 -3.22 -8.49
C LEU A 60 0.35 -4.15 -7.29
N ASP A 61 1.43 -4.48 -6.57
CA ASP A 61 1.35 -5.40 -5.41
C ASP A 61 0.51 -4.79 -4.28
N THR A 62 0.70 -3.51 -3.98
CA THR A 62 -0.08 -2.80 -2.95
C THR A 62 -1.56 -2.76 -3.31
N ALA A 63 -1.89 -2.32 -4.53
CA ALA A 63 -3.27 -2.22 -4.99
C ALA A 63 -3.94 -3.60 -5.08
N TRP A 64 -3.21 -4.64 -5.49
CA TRP A 64 -3.73 -5.99 -5.55
C TRP A 64 -4.05 -6.55 -4.16
N LYS A 65 -3.17 -6.33 -3.17
CA LYS A 65 -3.43 -6.69 -1.76
C LYS A 65 -4.70 -6.01 -1.25
N GLU A 66 -4.83 -4.70 -1.44
CA GLU A 66 -6.05 -3.94 -1.10
C GLU A 66 -7.30 -4.53 -1.76
N HIS A 67 -7.21 -4.87 -3.05
CA HIS A 67 -8.32 -5.49 -3.77
C HIS A 67 -8.70 -6.87 -3.22
N LEU A 68 -7.73 -7.71 -2.87
CA LEU A 68 -8.00 -9.00 -2.23
C LEU A 68 -8.67 -8.82 -0.86
N TYR A 69 -8.24 -7.84 -0.06
CA TYR A 69 -8.91 -7.49 1.19
C TYR A 69 -10.35 -7.04 0.92
N PHE A 70 -10.57 -6.16 -0.06
CA PHE A 70 -11.91 -5.71 -0.45
C PHE A 70 -12.80 -6.89 -0.88
N MET A 71 -12.29 -7.80 -1.72
CA MET A 71 -13.03 -8.99 -2.16
C MET A 71 -13.36 -9.92 -1.00
N GLY A 72 -12.48 -10.03 0.00
CA GLY A 72 -12.74 -10.74 1.25
C GLY A 72 -13.92 -10.14 2.03
N HIS A 73 -13.94 -8.82 2.21
CA HIS A 73 -15.06 -8.12 2.86
C HIS A 73 -16.36 -8.22 2.05
N LEU A 74 -16.27 -8.05 0.73
CA LEU A 74 -17.41 -8.18 -0.18
C LEU A 74 -18.03 -9.58 -0.08
N ARG A 75 -17.21 -10.63 -0.01
CA ARG A 75 -17.68 -12.01 0.16
C ARG A 75 -18.40 -12.22 1.50
N GLN A 76 -17.93 -11.61 2.58
CA GLN A 76 -18.58 -11.70 3.88
C GLN A 76 -19.93 -10.94 3.89
N GLY A 77 -20.00 -9.79 3.21
CA GLY A 77 -21.19 -8.94 3.16
C GLY A 77 -22.25 -9.33 2.11
N ILE A 78 -21.91 -10.13 1.10
CA ILE A 78 -22.82 -10.42 -0.03
C ILE A 78 -24.09 -11.16 0.38
N GLY A 79 -24.08 -11.87 1.52
CA GLY A 79 -25.26 -12.55 2.04
C GLY A 79 -26.44 -11.60 2.30
N PHE A 80 -26.17 -10.34 2.64
CA PHE A 80 -27.22 -9.33 2.89
C PHE A 80 -27.96 -8.90 1.60
N VAL A 81 -27.36 -9.10 0.43
CA VAL A 81 -27.97 -8.78 -0.87
C VAL A 81 -29.19 -9.66 -1.15
N GLY A 82 -29.23 -10.86 -0.56
CA GLY A 82 -30.39 -11.76 -0.66
C GLY A 82 -31.68 -11.16 -0.11
N TYR A 83 -31.62 -10.23 0.85
CA TYR A 83 -32.81 -9.51 1.34
C TYR A 83 -33.44 -8.60 0.28
N ALA A 84 -32.66 -8.16 -0.71
CA ALA A 84 -33.13 -7.36 -1.84
C ALA A 84 -33.65 -8.20 -3.02
N GLN A 85 -33.81 -9.52 -2.85
CA GLN A 85 -34.22 -10.47 -3.91
C GLN A 85 -33.27 -10.50 -5.12
N GLN A 86 -32.05 -10.01 -4.96
CA GLN A 86 -31.01 -10.08 -5.97
C GLN A 86 -30.15 -11.33 -5.75
N ASP A 87 -29.66 -11.92 -6.84
CA ASP A 87 -28.76 -13.08 -6.76
C ASP A 87 -27.37 -12.64 -6.22
N PRO A 88 -26.94 -13.13 -5.04
CA PRO A 88 -25.66 -12.75 -4.44
C PRO A 88 -24.47 -13.04 -5.35
N ARG A 89 -24.53 -14.11 -6.15
CA ARG A 89 -23.43 -14.49 -7.05
C ARG A 89 -23.26 -13.46 -8.18
N THR A 90 -24.36 -12.95 -8.69
CA THR A 90 -24.35 -11.95 -9.77
C THR A 90 -23.85 -10.60 -9.25
N GLU A 91 -24.33 -10.15 -8.08
CA GLU A 91 -23.86 -8.90 -7.49
C GLU A 91 -22.40 -8.97 -7.03
N TYR A 92 -21.93 -10.10 -6.48
CA TYR A 92 -20.50 -10.29 -6.18
C TYR A 92 -19.62 -10.12 -7.41
N LYS A 93 -20.01 -10.72 -8.54
CA LYS A 93 -19.27 -10.59 -9.80
C LYS A 93 -19.28 -9.16 -10.30
N ARG A 94 -20.42 -8.47 -10.20
CA ARG A 94 -20.60 -7.09 -10.65
C ARG A 94 -19.76 -6.12 -9.84
N GLU A 95 -19.89 -6.16 -8.51
CA GLU A 95 -19.11 -5.32 -7.60
C GLU A 95 -17.62 -5.63 -7.68
N GLY A 96 -17.25 -6.92 -7.72
CA GLY A 96 -15.85 -7.32 -7.87
C GLY A 96 -15.22 -6.80 -9.18
N ARG A 97 -15.95 -6.89 -10.31
CA ARG A 97 -15.49 -6.34 -11.58
C ARG A 97 -15.35 -4.81 -11.52
N ARG A 98 -16.31 -4.11 -10.92
CA ARG A 98 -16.26 -2.66 -10.76
C ARG A 98 -15.03 -2.24 -9.95
N ALA A 99 -14.80 -2.87 -8.80
CA ALA A 99 -13.65 -2.60 -7.95
C ALA A 99 -12.32 -2.90 -8.66
N PHE A 100 -12.25 -4.00 -9.41
CA PHE A 100 -11.06 -4.35 -10.20
C PHE A 100 -10.74 -3.29 -11.27
N LEU A 101 -11.73 -2.85 -12.03
CA LEU A 101 -11.52 -1.83 -13.08
C LEU A 101 -11.10 -0.49 -12.48
N SER A 102 -11.75 -0.06 -11.39
CA SER A 102 -11.38 1.16 -10.68
C SER A 102 -9.96 1.10 -10.11
N MET A 103 -9.56 -0.05 -9.55
CA MET A 103 -8.18 -0.29 -9.11
C MET A 103 -7.20 -0.19 -10.30
N TRP A 104 -7.52 -0.81 -11.43
CA TRP A 104 -6.65 -0.81 -12.62
C TRP A 104 -6.45 0.58 -13.20
N GLU A 105 -7.52 1.37 -13.30
CA GLU A 105 -7.46 2.78 -13.74
C GLU A 105 -6.59 3.61 -12.80
N ARG A 106 -6.75 3.44 -11.48
CA ARG A 106 -5.94 4.13 -10.47
C ARG A 106 -4.45 3.78 -10.57
N ILE A 107 -4.11 2.50 -10.76
CA ILE A 107 -2.70 2.07 -10.95
C ILE A 107 -2.11 2.77 -12.17
N ALA A 108 -2.82 2.78 -13.30
CA ALA A 108 -2.34 3.41 -14.52
C ALA A 108 -2.08 4.92 -14.32
N GLU A 109 -2.98 5.63 -13.65
CA GLU A 109 -2.81 7.06 -13.34
C GLU A 109 -1.64 7.32 -12.39
N GLN A 110 -1.51 6.53 -11.31
CA GLN A 110 -0.43 6.69 -10.34
C GLN A 110 0.94 6.38 -10.93
N VAL A 111 1.07 5.29 -11.69
CA VAL A 111 2.34 4.91 -12.34
C VAL A 111 2.74 5.97 -13.34
N THR A 112 1.84 6.39 -14.24
CA THR A 112 2.15 7.43 -15.24
C THR A 112 2.55 8.75 -14.57
N GLN A 113 1.78 9.23 -13.58
CA GLN A 113 2.12 10.46 -12.85
C GLN A 113 3.49 10.37 -12.17
N THR A 114 3.80 9.24 -11.56
CA THR A 114 5.08 9.05 -10.85
C THR A 114 6.25 9.00 -11.82
N VAL A 115 6.11 8.28 -12.94
CA VAL A 115 7.16 8.18 -13.98
C VAL A 115 7.48 9.55 -14.57
N PHE A 116 6.47 10.35 -14.92
CA PHE A 116 6.69 11.69 -15.45
C PHE A 116 7.27 12.67 -14.42
N ARG A 117 6.97 12.47 -13.13
CA ARG A 117 7.54 13.27 -12.05
C ARG A 117 9.00 12.92 -11.79
N VAL A 118 9.34 11.62 -11.83
CA VAL A 118 10.71 11.13 -11.67
C VAL A 118 11.63 11.63 -12.80
N GLU A 119 11.12 11.82 -14.01
CA GLU A 119 11.91 12.41 -15.11
C GLU A 119 12.39 13.84 -14.81
N HIS A 120 11.68 14.59 -13.97
CA HIS A 120 11.98 16.00 -13.66
C HIS A 120 12.78 16.19 -12.37
N GLU A 121 12.81 15.20 -11.48
CA GLU A 121 13.38 15.32 -10.14
C GLU A 121 14.73 14.57 -10.06
N SER A 122 15.69 15.11 -9.31
CA SER A 122 17.03 14.53 -9.15
C SER A 122 16.99 13.10 -8.59
N PRO A 123 18.01 12.25 -8.85
CA PRO A 123 18.07 10.86 -8.36
C PRO A 123 17.82 10.70 -6.84
N ASP A 124 18.13 11.72 -6.04
CA ASP A 124 17.84 11.76 -4.60
C ASP A 124 16.33 11.70 -4.27
N PHE A 125 15.47 12.29 -5.11
CA PHE A 125 14.01 12.25 -4.96
C PHE A 125 13.47 10.83 -5.12
N VAL A 126 13.99 10.08 -6.11
CA VAL A 126 13.62 8.68 -6.34
C VAL A 126 13.91 7.87 -5.07
N SER A 127 15.12 7.99 -4.50
CA SER A 127 15.48 7.29 -3.25
C SER A 127 14.53 7.59 -2.08
N SER A 128 14.00 8.82 -2.02
CA SER A 128 13.11 9.26 -0.95
C SER A 128 11.70 8.67 -1.05
N LEU A 129 11.19 8.41 -2.26
CA LEU A 129 9.91 7.73 -2.47
C LEU A 129 9.97 6.29 -1.96
N TRP A 130 11.07 5.58 -2.27
CA TRP A 130 11.31 4.21 -1.80
C TRP A 130 11.50 4.10 -0.29
N ARG A 131 12.01 5.16 0.36
CA ARG A 131 12.17 5.19 1.82
C ARG A 131 10.84 5.35 2.56
N ILE A 132 9.81 5.91 1.91
CA ILE A 132 8.50 6.10 2.54
C ILE A 132 7.69 4.80 2.49
N THR A 133 7.78 4.04 1.40
CA THR A 133 7.15 2.71 1.29
C THR A 133 7.94 1.60 1.97
N ALA A 134 9.28 1.73 2.04
CA ALA A 134 10.12 1.01 2.99
C ALA A 134 10.13 1.72 4.36
N THR A 135 8.98 2.21 4.82
CA THR A 135 8.75 2.21 6.25
C THR A 135 8.74 0.74 6.65
N GLU A 136 9.94 0.21 6.95
CA GLU A 136 10.07 -0.86 7.92
C GLU A 136 9.08 -0.49 9.01
N HIS A 137 8.12 -1.40 9.28
CA HIS A 137 7.43 -1.36 10.54
C HIS A 137 8.55 -1.36 11.57
N ASP A 138 8.91 -0.16 12.03
CA ASP A 138 9.92 0.04 13.05
C ASP A 138 9.37 -0.81 14.17
N VAL A 139 10.00 -1.98 14.34
CA VAL A 139 9.50 -3.01 15.22
C VAL A 139 9.52 -2.31 16.55
N ALA A 140 8.34 -1.91 17.02
CA ALA A 140 8.22 -1.13 18.23
C ALA A 140 9.10 -1.85 19.23
N PRO A 141 10.11 -1.18 19.83
CA PRO A 141 10.99 -1.82 20.78
C PRO A 141 10.09 -2.56 21.74
N PRO A 142 10.37 -3.86 22.00
CA PRO A 142 9.43 -4.73 22.70
C PRO A 142 8.98 -3.95 23.92
N ALA A 143 7.68 -3.63 23.95
CA ALA A 143 7.13 -2.83 25.02
C ALA A 143 7.58 -3.53 26.29
N ASP A 144 8.43 -2.87 27.08
CA ASP A 144 8.95 -3.41 28.33
C ASP A 144 7.79 -4.11 29.04
N ASN A 145 7.96 -5.41 29.30
CA ASN A 145 6.90 -6.35 29.67
C ASN A 145 6.27 -5.95 31.01
N ARG A 146 5.45 -4.90 30.97
CA ARG A 146 4.51 -4.47 32.01
C ARG A 146 3.08 -4.45 31.46
N ILE A 147 2.87 -5.14 30.33
CA ILE A 147 1.58 -5.39 29.71
C ILE A 147 1.21 -6.89 29.78
N ASP A 148 1.88 -7.66 30.65
CA ASP A 148 1.57 -9.07 30.92
C ASP A 148 0.28 -9.29 31.75
N GLU A 149 -0.50 -8.24 32.03
CA GLU A 149 -1.79 -8.36 32.76
C GLU A 149 -3.03 -8.01 31.91
N LEU A 150 -2.87 -7.84 30.59
CA LEU A 150 -4.01 -7.60 29.69
C LEU A 150 -4.02 -8.57 28.50
N GLN A 151 -3.75 -9.85 28.75
CA GLN A 151 -4.01 -10.92 27.79
C GLN A 151 -5.46 -11.42 27.90
N THR A 152 -6.24 -11.07 26.88
CA THR A 152 -7.09 -11.97 26.09
C THR A 152 -7.74 -13.15 26.83
N ASN A 153 -8.99 -12.97 27.26
CA ASN A 153 -9.91 -14.06 27.58
C ASN A 153 -10.42 -14.73 26.29
N ALA A 154 -9.60 -15.59 25.67
CA ALA A 154 -10.07 -16.60 24.73
C ALA A 154 -9.69 -17.96 25.30
N PRO A 155 -10.64 -18.84 25.68
CA PRO A 155 -10.29 -20.13 26.27
C PRO A 155 -9.86 -21.11 25.17
N GLU A 156 -8.62 -21.60 25.25
CA GLU A 156 -8.24 -22.90 24.69
C GLU A 156 -8.88 -24.02 25.52
N ALA A 157 -9.35 -25.05 24.84
CA ALA A 157 -10.02 -26.19 25.44
C ALA A 157 -9.00 -27.08 26.17
N GLY A 158 -9.05 -27.15 27.50
CA GLY A 158 -8.34 -28.22 28.21
C GLY A 158 -7.97 -28.03 29.67
N GLU A 159 -8.05 -26.83 30.25
CA GLU A 159 -7.63 -26.64 31.66
C GLU A 159 -8.76 -26.15 32.56
N GLU A 160 -8.87 -26.81 33.72
CA GLU A 160 -9.84 -26.53 34.78
C GLU A 160 -9.66 -25.09 35.30
N GLY A 161 -10.48 -24.19 34.78
CA GLY A 161 -10.44 -22.76 35.09
C GLY A 161 -10.72 -22.46 36.55
N ARG A 162 -9.76 -21.83 37.23
CA ARG A 162 -9.99 -21.13 38.51
C ARG A 162 -11.12 -20.12 38.34
N THR A 163 -12.19 -20.27 39.12
CA THR A 163 -13.27 -19.29 39.19
C THR A 163 -12.77 -17.99 39.82
N VAL A 164 -12.49 -16.99 38.99
CA VAL A 164 -12.18 -15.63 39.46
C VAL A 164 -13.47 -15.01 40.01
N LYS A 165 -13.52 -14.79 41.33
CA LYS A 165 -14.65 -14.10 41.95
C LYS A 165 -14.66 -12.62 41.52
N PRO A 166 -15.83 -12.04 41.21
CA PRO A 166 -15.93 -10.62 40.88
C PRO A 166 -15.36 -9.75 41.99
N ILE A 167 -14.57 -8.74 41.62
CA ILE A 167 -14.09 -7.72 42.55
C ILE A 167 -15.28 -6.90 43.01
N VAL A 168 -15.77 -7.19 44.22
CA VAL A 168 -16.79 -6.37 44.88
C VAL A 168 -16.05 -5.23 45.55
N ASN A 169 -16.25 -4.00 45.05
CA ASN A 169 -15.75 -2.79 45.71
C ASN A 169 -16.41 -2.67 47.09
N ALA A 170 -15.72 -3.14 48.14
CA ALA A 170 -16.23 -3.18 49.52
C ALA A 170 -16.17 -1.83 50.25
N GLY A 171 -15.70 -0.77 49.58
CA GLY A 171 -15.66 0.58 50.13
C GLY A 171 -17.04 1.26 50.12
N PRO A 172 -17.33 2.15 51.08
CA PRO A 172 -18.57 2.93 51.07
C PRO A 172 -18.65 3.78 49.80
N ARG A 173 -19.73 3.62 49.03
CA ARG A 173 -20.00 4.44 47.85
C ARG A 173 -20.36 5.85 48.31
N ILE A 174 -19.39 6.75 48.32
CA ILE A 174 -19.62 8.16 48.66
C ILE A 174 -20.43 8.81 47.55
N GLY A 175 -21.65 9.22 47.87
CA GLY A 175 -22.56 9.90 46.97
C GLY A 175 -22.08 11.32 46.67
N ARG A 176 -22.47 11.83 45.49
CA ARG A 176 -22.09 13.18 45.01
C ARG A 176 -22.43 14.31 46.00
N ASN A 177 -23.43 14.12 46.87
CA ASN A 177 -23.87 15.10 47.86
C ASN A 177 -23.45 14.78 49.31
N ASP A 178 -22.76 13.66 49.55
CA ASP A 178 -22.34 13.25 50.89
C ASP A 178 -21.17 14.10 51.38
N ASP A 179 -20.92 14.08 52.68
CA ASP A 179 -19.79 14.80 53.26
C ASP A 179 -18.47 14.24 52.74
N CYS A 180 -17.58 15.15 52.35
CA CYS A 180 -16.35 14.77 51.70
C CYS A 180 -15.38 14.11 52.71
N PRO A 181 -14.81 12.93 52.42
CA PRO A 181 -13.97 12.17 53.35
C PRO A 181 -12.63 12.86 53.67
N CYS A 182 -12.28 13.96 52.97
CA CYS A 182 -11.08 14.74 53.25
C CYS A 182 -11.19 15.67 54.47
N GLY A 183 -12.32 15.63 55.21
CA GLY A 183 -12.52 16.42 56.43
C GLY A 183 -12.80 17.91 56.19
N SER A 184 -13.09 18.31 54.95
CA SER A 184 -13.31 19.72 54.58
C SER A 184 -14.65 20.31 55.00
N GLY A 185 -15.56 19.51 55.56
CA GLY A 185 -16.92 19.92 55.94
C GLY A 185 -17.82 20.31 54.77
N LYS A 186 -17.41 20.05 53.52
CA LYS A 186 -18.15 20.37 52.28
C LYS A 186 -18.67 19.08 51.64
N LYS A 187 -19.78 19.18 50.88
CA LYS A 187 -20.29 18.07 50.05
C LYS A 187 -19.26 17.64 49.00
N TYR A 188 -19.16 16.33 48.72
CA TYR A 188 -18.15 15.72 47.83
C TYR A 188 -18.01 16.43 46.47
N LYS A 189 -19.13 16.73 45.78
CA LYS A 189 -19.13 17.47 44.50
C LYS A 189 -18.55 18.88 44.53
N LYS A 190 -18.43 19.49 45.72
CA LYS A 190 -17.88 20.84 45.90
C LYS A 190 -16.46 20.79 46.47
N CYS A 191 -15.87 19.61 46.63
CA CYS A 191 -14.52 19.41 47.15
C CYS A 191 -13.73 18.42 46.27
N CYS A 192 -13.56 17.16 46.65
CA CYS A 192 -12.76 16.17 45.91
C CYS A 192 -13.46 15.62 44.65
N GLY A 193 -14.76 15.86 44.48
CA GLY A 193 -15.53 15.45 43.30
C GLY A 193 -15.70 16.56 42.25
N ARG A 194 -14.75 17.51 42.19
CA ARG A 194 -14.60 18.47 41.11
C ARG A 194 -13.65 17.95 40.05
#